data_AF-A0A1F2VKN3-F1
#
_entry.id   AF-A0A1F2VKN3-F1
#
_cell.length_a   1.000
_cell.length_b   1.000
_cell.length_c   1.000
_cell.angle_alpha   90.00
_cell.angle_beta   90.00
_cell.angle_gamma   90.00
#
_symmetry.space_group_name_H-M   'P 1'
#
loop_
_entity.id
_entity.type
_entity.pdbx_description
1 polymer ?
#
loop_
_entity_poly.entity_id
_entity_poly.type
_entity_poly.pdbx_seq_one_letter_code
_entity_poly.pdbx_strand_id
1 'polypeptide(L)'
;MKPFLFVLALLLSLTASFLGAQAPEPPSILVTRQLAEREGLAVGDLVRLAADARGERARTFRIAGTYEPTPNPLRLGLVPREVRLHLPDLLALTRDPDTPAGTERVSSVNVALVDPAEARRFAQDVNARTPGVFARRAAGAAGMGSIFVVLERFHYAIAAVTIAAATVFLLALTIMLVDERRETVGVLRLIGLPARRILVQVLLEGLFIAAAGALFGLALAAAAEGLINRFFQWRYDTALVFVRVTPRVAALSVAIAVPLGAVATVAASWALLRRRALRLARR
;
A
#
# COMPACT_ATOMS: atom_id res chain seq x y z
N MET A 1 -3.14 -6.86 -81.81
CA MET A 1 -4.07 -6.67 -80.67
C MET A 1 -3.71 -7.44 -79.39
N LYS A 2 -3.00 -8.58 -79.45
CA LYS A 2 -2.59 -9.35 -78.25
C LYS A 2 -1.54 -8.69 -77.31
N PRO A 3 -0.56 -7.89 -77.77
CA PRO A 3 0.44 -7.33 -76.87
C PRO A 3 -0.09 -6.16 -76.02
N PHE A 4 -1.10 -5.43 -76.51
CA PHE A 4 -1.68 -4.27 -75.81
C PHE A 4 -2.52 -4.70 -74.59
N LEU A 5 -3.23 -5.83 -74.71
CA LEU A 5 -4.00 -6.41 -73.60
C LEU A 5 -3.09 -6.90 -72.48
N PHE A 6 -1.90 -7.41 -72.82
CA PHE A 6 -0.93 -7.91 -71.85
C PHE A 6 -0.29 -6.79 -71.05
N VAL A 7 0.06 -5.68 -71.71
CA VAL A 7 0.61 -4.48 -71.05
C VAL A 7 -0.44 -3.82 -70.14
N LEU A 8 -1.70 -3.79 -70.56
CA LEU A 8 -2.80 -3.26 -69.75
C LEU A 8 -3.06 -4.12 -68.51
N ALA A 9 -3.05 -5.45 -68.65
CA ALA A 9 -3.17 -6.37 -67.52
C ALA A 9 -1.99 -6.27 -66.54
N LEU A 10 -0.77 -6.08 -67.05
CA LEU A 10 0.42 -5.87 -66.23
C LEU A 10 0.32 -4.55 -65.44
N LEU A 11 -0.09 -3.46 -66.08
CA LEU A 11 -0.31 -2.15 -65.43
C LEU A 11 -1.44 -2.19 -64.38
N LEU A 12 -2.53 -2.92 -64.65
CA LEU A 12 -3.60 -3.15 -63.68
C LEU A 12 -3.15 -4.00 -62.49
N SER A 13 -2.31 -5.01 -62.72
CA SER A 13 -1.74 -5.82 -61.62
C SER A 13 -0.73 -5.04 -60.79
N LEU A 14 0.08 -4.16 -61.40
CA LEU A 14 1.03 -3.29 -60.70
C LEU A 14 0.32 -2.23 -59.84
N THR A 15 -0.76 -1.64 -60.37
CA THR A 15 -1.57 -0.65 -59.64
C THR A 15 -2.39 -1.31 -58.51
N ALA A 16 -2.93 -2.51 -58.72
CA ALA A 16 -3.58 -3.29 -57.67
C ALA A 16 -2.60 -3.69 -56.54
N SER A 17 -1.35 -4.00 -56.89
CA SER A 17 -0.31 -4.33 -55.90
C SER A 17 0.14 -3.11 -55.09
N PHE A 18 0.09 -1.91 -55.68
CA PHE A 18 0.35 -0.64 -55.00
C PHE A 18 -0.81 -0.18 -54.11
N LEU A 19 -2.07 -0.43 -54.49
CA LEU A 19 -3.24 -0.13 -53.64
C LEU A 19 -3.41 -1.13 -52.48
N GLY A 20 -2.83 -2.33 -52.59
CA GLY A 20 -2.86 -3.36 -51.54
C GLY A 20 -1.74 -3.25 -50.50
N ALA A 21 -0.83 -2.29 -50.63
CA ALA A 21 0.12 -1.96 -49.58
C ALA A 21 -0.62 -1.24 -48.44
N GLN A 22 -1.32 -2.01 -47.61
CA GLN A 22 -1.82 -1.55 -46.32
C GLN A 22 -0.64 -0.89 -45.61
N ALA A 23 -0.73 0.43 -45.43
CA ALA A 23 0.22 1.16 -44.60
C ALA A 23 0.35 0.38 -43.29
N PRO A 24 1.57 0.02 -42.86
CA PRO A 24 1.76 -0.82 -41.68
C PRO A 24 0.97 -0.19 -40.54
N GLU A 25 0.08 -0.97 -39.92
CA GLU A 25 -0.75 -0.45 -38.85
C GLU A 25 0.17 0.20 -37.79
N PRO A 26 -0.16 1.42 -37.34
CA PRO A 26 0.67 2.10 -36.38
C PRO A 26 0.78 1.24 -35.10
N PRO A 27 1.99 1.09 -34.54
CA PRO A 27 2.21 0.28 -33.35
C PRO A 27 1.31 0.73 -32.20
N SER A 28 0.83 -0.25 -31.43
CA SER A 28 -0.08 -0.04 -30.32
C SER A 28 0.66 0.39 -29.05
N ILE A 29 0.10 1.35 -28.33
CA ILE A 29 0.59 1.83 -27.03
C ILE A 29 -0.50 1.79 -25.97
N LEU A 30 -0.09 1.79 -24.70
CA LEU A 30 -0.97 2.05 -23.57
C LEU A 30 -0.60 3.38 -22.93
N VAL A 31 -1.61 4.18 -22.60
CA VAL A 31 -1.42 5.47 -21.93
C VAL A 31 -2.00 5.43 -20.51
N THR A 32 -1.48 6.23 -19.60
CA THR A 32 -2.09 6.34 -18.26
C THR A 32 -3.48 6.96 -18.35
N ARG A 33 -4.40 6.52 -17.48
CA ARG A 33 -5.76 7.11 -17.39
C ARG A 33 -5.69 8.62 -17.19
N GLN A 34 -4.82 9.09 -16.29
CA GLN A 34 -4.64 10.51 -16.00
C GLN A 34 -4.15 11.32 -17.21
N LEU A 35 -3.32 10.72 -18.09
CA LEU A 35 -2.87 11.37 -19.32
C LEU A 35 -4.01 11.42 -20.35
N ALA A 36 -4.74 10.31 -20.48
CA ALA A 36 -5.88 10.23 -21.41
C ALA A 36 -6.98 11.24 -21.07
N GLU A 37 -7.39 11.34 -19.80
CA GLU A 37 -8.44 12.28 -19.37
C GLU A 37 -8.00 13.75 -19.53
N ARG A 38 -6.73 14.07 -19.28
CA ARG A 38 -6.22 15.43 -19.37
C ARG A 38 -6.06 15.94 -20.79
N GLU A 39 -5.60 15.09 -21.68
CA GLU A 39 -5.35 15.43 -23.08
C GLU A 39 -6.55 15.06 -23.98
N GLY A 40 -7.65 14.56 -23.39
CA GLY A 40 -8.87 14.19 -24.11
C GLY A 40 -8.69 13.01 -25.07
N LEU A 41 -7.76 12.10 -24.77
CA LEU A 41 -7.41 10.96 -25.63
C LEU A 41 -8.34 9.77 -25.38
N ALA A 42 -8.78 9.12 -26.45
CA ALA A 42 -9.59 7.92 -26.43
C ALA A 42 -8.84 6.70 -26.97
N VAL A 43 -9.37 5.50 -26.65
CA VAL A 43 -8.89 4.26 -27.26
C VAL A 43 -9.23 4.26 -28.74
N GLY A 44 -8.24 3.99 -29.59
CA GLY A 44 -8.34 4.06 -31.05
C GLY A 44 -7.66 5.30 -31.64
N ASP A 45 -7.40 6.33 -30.84
CA ASP A 45 -6.78 7.57 -31.33
C ASP A 45 -5.34 7.33 -31.79
N LEU A 46 -4.93 8.14 -32.79
CA LEU A 46 -3.57 8.19 -33.30
C LEU A 46 -2.83 9.36 -32.66
N VAL A 47 -1.73 9.05 -31.97
CA VAL A 47 -0.90 10.05 -31.29
C VAL A 47 0.52 10.02 -31.84
N ARG A 48 1.18 11.18 -31.83
CA ARG A 48 2.59 11.31 -32.22
C ARG A 48 3.45 11.45 -30.98
N LEU A 49 4.41 10.55 -30.81
CA LEU A 49 5.35 10.57 -29.69
C LEU A 49 6.76 10.83 -30.19
N ALA A 50 7.49 11.70 -29.51
CA ALA A 50 8.90 12.00 -29.74
C ALA A 50 9.66 11.90 -28.40
N ALA A 51 10.93 11.50 -28.47
CA ALA A 51 11.82 11.51 -27.31
C ALA A 51 12.44 12.90 -27.07
N ASP A 52 12.44 13.76 -28.08
CA ASP A 52 12.99 15.10 -28.04
C ASP A 52 11.90 16.18 -27.86
N ALA A 53 12.25 17.29 -27.20
CA ALA A 53 11.32 18.38 -26.93
C ALA A 53 10.87 19.15 -28.19
N ARG A 54 11.56 18.98 -29.32
CA ARG A 54 11.25 19.66 -30.59
C ARG A 54 10.31 18.86 -31.48
N GLY A 55 10.11 17.58 -31.18
CA GLY A 55 9.26 16.67 -31.96
C GLY A 55 9.86 16.26 -33.31
N GLU A 56 11.17 16.41 -33.51
CA GLU A 56 11.81 16.20 -34.81
C GLU A 56 11.72 14.73 -35.27
N ARG A 57 11.76 13.77 -34.32
CA ARG A 57 11.67 12.33 -34.61
C ARG A 57 10.35 11.72 -34.14
N ALA A 58 9.26 12.48 -34.25
CA ALA A 58 7.96 12.02 -33.81
C ALA A 58 7.44 10.85 -34.67
N ARG A 59 7.08 9.74 -34.01
CA ARG A 59 6.46 8.57 -34.65
C ARG A 59 5.00 8.45 -34.24
N THR A 60 4.17 7.94 -35.15
CA THR A 60 2.73 7.76 -34.92
C THR A 60 2.45 6.41 -34.27
N PHE A 61 1.61 6.41 -33.24
CA PHE A 61 1.19 5.25 -32.47
C PHE A 61 -0.33 5.27 -32.30
N ARG A 62 -0.95 4.08 -32.17
CA ARG A 62 -2.37 3.92 -31.86
C ARG A 62 -2.57 3.61 -30.39
N ILE A 63 -3.48 4.32 -29.73
CA ILE A 63 -3.85 4.03 -28.34
C ILE A 63 -4.69 2.76 -28.33
N ALA A 64 -4.14 1.65 -27.83
CA ALA A 64 -4.87 0.39 -27.70
C ALA A 64 -5.64 0.28 -26.39
N GLY A 65 -5.28 1.07 -25.37
CA GLY A 65 -5.94 1.05 -24.08
C GLY A 65 -5.36 2.05 -23.09
N THR A 66 -6.09 2.24 -22.00
CA THR A 66 -5.64 3.02 -20.84
C THR A 66 -5.28 2.07 -19.69
N TYR A 67 -4.33 2.46 -18.84
CA TYR A 67 -3.97 1.69 -17.65
C TYR A 67 -3.80 2.58 -16.42
N GLU A 68 -3.96 1.99 -15.24
CA GLU A 68 -3.68 2.64 -13.97
C GLU A 68 -2.24 2.30 -13.52
N PRO A 69 -1.37 3.30 -13.28
CA PRO A 69 -0.02 3.08 -12.79
C PRO A 69 0.02 2.31 -11.46
N THR A 70 1.09 1.54 -11.25
CA THR A 70 1.34 0.93 -9.95
C THR A 70 1.48 2.04 -8.90
N PRO A 71 0.68 2.04 -7.81
CA PRO A 71 0.73 3.09 -6.81
C PRO A 71 2.12 3.22 -6.19
N ASN A 72 2.69 4.43 -6.24
CA ASN A 72 4.00 4.72 -5.66
C ASN A 72 3.90 5.95 -4.73
N PRO A 73 4.05 5.76 -3.41
CA PRO A 73 4.02 6.86 -2.44
C PRO A 73 5.03 7.97 -2.71
N LEU A 74 6.20 7.64 -3.29
CA LEU A 74 7.24 8.64 -3.60
C LEU A 74 6.87 9.55 -4.77
N ARG A 75 5.84 9.19 -5.53
CA ARG A 75 5.34 9.98 -6.67
C ARG A 75 4.05 10.71 -6.33
N LEU A 76 3.68 10.78 -5.05
CA LEU A 76 2.47 11.45 -4.63
C LEU A 76 2.52 12.95 -4.98
N GLY A 77 1.43 13.47 -5.55
CA GLY A 77 1.36 14.85 -6.02
C GLY A 77 1.92 15.08 -7.42
N LEU A 78 2.65 14.12 -7.97
CA LEU A 78 3.01 14.12 -9.39
C LEU A 78 1.88 13.47 -10.19
N VAL A 79 1.57 14.08 -11.33
CA VAL A 79 0.56 13.56 -12.24
C VAL A 79 1.24 12.55 -13.16
N PRO A 80 0.86 11.26 -13.13
CA PRO A 80 1.48 10.26 -13.98
C PRO A 80 1.17 10.55 -15.45
N ARG A 81 2.22 10.92 -16.20
CA ARG A 81 2.20 11.05 -17.66
C ARG A 81 3.09 9.98 -18.24
N GLU A 82 2.61 8.75 -18.22
CA GLU A 82 3.39 7.60 -18.67
C GLU A 82 2.73 6.96 -19.89
N VAL A 83 3.58 6.42 -20.76
CA VAL A 83 3.17 5.64 -21.93
C VAL A 83 3.95 4.34 -21.90
N ARG A 84 3.27 3.22 -22.13
CA ARG A 84 3.89 1.91 -22.32
C ARG A 84 3.94 1.60 -23.80
N LEU A 85 5.14 1.31 -24.27
CA LEU A 85 5.44 0.91 -25.64
C LEU A 85 6.07 -0.48 -25.61
N HIS A 86 5.99 -1.18 -26.73
CA HIS A 86 6.81 -2.36 -26.93
C HIS A 86 8.29 -1.96 -26.95
N LEU A 87 9.16 -2.81 -26.38
CA LEU A 87 10.58 -2.51 -26.26
C LEU A 87 11.25 -2.17 -27.60
N PRO A 88 10.99 -2.90 -28.72
CA PRO A 88 11.56 -2.54 -30.02
C PRO A 88 11.16 -1.13 -30.49
N ASP A 89 9.90 -0.73 -30.25
CA ASP A 89 9.40 0.59 -30.63
C ASP A 89 10.02 1.71 -29.80
N LEU A 90 10.19 1.47 -28.48
CA LEU A 90 10.85 2.39 -27.59
C LEU A 90 12.31 2.58 -28.00
N LEU A 91 13.03 1.48 -28.25
CA LEU A 91 14.42 1.54 -28.71
C LEU A 91 14.53 2.30 -30.03
N ALA A 92 13.65 2.04 -30.99
CA ALA A 92 13.61 2.77 -32.26
C ALA A 92 13.30 4.28 -32.08
N LEU A 93 12.58 4.66 -31.02
CA LEU A 93 12.24 6.05 -30.72
C LEU A 93 13.37 6.79 -29.96
N THR A 94 14.05 6.12 -29.04
CA THR A 94 15.05 6.73 -28.14
C THR A 94 16.49 6.50 -28.57
N ARG A 95 16.72 5.69 -29.61
CA ARG A 95 18.06 5.38 -30.09
C ARG A 95 18.74 6.65 -30.61
N ASP A 96 19.99 6.81 -30.18
CA ASP A 96 20.88 7.81 -30.73
C ASP A 96 21.33 7.38 -32.15
N PRO A 97 21.13 8.23 -33.18
CA PRO A 97 21.56 7.93 -34.54
C PRO A 97 23.03 7.54 -34.67
N ASP A 98 23.89 8.07 -33.81
CA ASP A 98 25.34 7.88 -33.87
C ASP A 98 25.78 6.54 -33.24
N THR A 99 24.85 5.82 -32.60
CA THR A 99 25.13 4.53 -31.97
C THR A 99 24.92 3.37 -32.97
N PRO A 100 25.91 2.47 -33.15
CA PRO A 100 25.79 1.29 -34.02
C PRO A 100 24.58 0.42 -33.71
N ALA A 101 24.04 -0.28 -34.70
CA ALA A 101 22.92 -1.20 -34.47
C ALA A 101 23.40 -2.43 -33.73
N GLY A 102 22.65 -2.87 -32.70
CA GLY A 102 23.00 -4.03 -31.88
C GLY A 102 23.72 -3.69 -30.57
N THR A 103 24.01 -2.41 -30.29
CA THR A 103 24.58 -1.97 -28.99
C THR A 103 23.54 -1.35 -28.07
N GLU A 104 22.25 -1.61 -28.32
CA GLU A 104 21.15 -1.09 -27.51
C GLU A 104 21.26 -1.55 -26.05
N ARG A 105 21.11 -0.60 -25.13
CA ARG A 105 21.20 -0.85 -23.70
C ARG A 105 19.81 -0.88 -23.08
N VAL A 106 19.49 -1.98 -22.40
CA VAL A 106 18.32 -2.08 -21.53
C VAL A 106 18.71 -1.66 -20.11
N SER A 107 17.89 -0.81 -19.48
CA SER A 107 18.16 -0.31 -18.13
C SER A 107 17.98 -1.39 -17.05
N SER A 108 16.97 -2.25 -17.21
CA SER A 108 16.66 -3.32 -16.26
C SER A 108 15.82 -4.42 -16.90
N VAL A 109 15.98 -5.65 -16.41
CA VAL A 109 15.16 -6.80 -16.78
C VAL A 109 14.45 -7.29 -15.52
N ASN A 110 13.13 -7.37 -15.57
CA ASN A 110 12.34 -7.92 -14.47
C ASN A 110 12.13 -9.41 -14.71
N VAL A 111 12.46 -10.23 -13.71
CA VAL A 111 12.29 -11.68 -13.75
C VAL A 111 11.34 -12.09 -12.63
N ALA A 112 10.21 -12.70 -13.00
CA ALA A 112 9.28 -13.28 -12.04
C ALA A 112 9.69 -14.73 -11.76
N LEU A 113 9.96 -15.03 -10.49
CA LEU A 113 10.31 -16.39 -10.07
C LEU A 113 9.04 -17.20 -9.76
N VAL A 114 9.09 -18.50 -10.04
CA VAL A 114 8.01 -19.44 -9.69
C VAL A 114 7.84 -19.51 -8.17
N ASP A 115 8.94 -19.65 -7.44
CA ASP A 115 8.96 -19.52 -5.98
C ASP A 115 9.60 -18.18 -5.55
N PRO A 116 8.82 -17.23 -4.99
CA PRO A 116 9.35 -15.98 -4.46
C PRO A 116 10.36 -16.15 -3.32
N ALA A 117 10.33 -17.26 -2.56
CA ALA A 117 11.25 -17.50 -1.45
C ALA A 117 12.70 -17.65 -1.92
N GLU A 118 12.91 -18.11 -3.15
CA GLU A 118 14.23 -18.31 -3.74
C GLU A 118 14.88 -17.00 -4.25
N ALA A 119 14.15 -15.89 -4.26
CA ALA A 119 14.62 -14.62 -4.82
C ALA A 119 15.95 -14.14 -4.26
N ARG A 120 16.24 -14.46 -2.99
CA ARG A 120 17.54 -14.13 -2.37
C ARG A 120 18.67 -14.98 -2.93
N ARG A 121 18.46 -16.29 -3.06
CA ARG A 121 19.46 -17.23 -3.59
C ARG A 121 19.71 -16.95 -5.08
N PHE A 122 18.64 -16.82 -5.86
CA PHE A 122 18.71 -16.46 -7.28
C PHE A 122 19.53 -15.19 -7.53
N ALA A 123 19.27 -14.11 -6.77
CA ALA A 123 20.04 -12.88 -6.91
C ALA A 123 21.52 -13.06 -6.57
N GLN A 124 21.84 -13.84 -5.54
CA GLN A 124 23.23 -14.16 -5.18
C GLN A 124 23.93 -14.97 -6.28
N ASP A 125 23.25 -15.98 -6.83
CA ASP A 125 23.77 -16.81 -7.92
C ASP A 125 24.06 -15.98 -9.18
N VAL A 126 23.12 -15.11 -9.59
CA VAL A 126 23.31 -14.25 -10.76
C VAL A 126 24.49 -13.31 -10.58
N ASN A 127 24.60 -12.67 -9.40
CA ASN A 127 25.70 -11.76 -9.10
C ASN A 127 27.06 -12.47 -9.04
N ALA A 128 27.10 -13.73 -8.61
CA ALA A 128 28.34 -14.51 -8.56
C ALA A 128 28.77 -15.01 -9.95
N ARG A 129 27.81 -15.35 -10.82
CA ARG A 129 28.09 -15.98 -12.13
C ARG A 129 28.17 -15.01 -13.29
N THR A 130 27.62 -13.80 -13.16
CA THR A 130 27.48 -12.85 -14.27
C THR A 130 28.12 -11.50 -13.94
N PRO A 131 29.43 -11.32 -14.23
CA PRO A 131 30.09 -10.02 -14.07
C PRO A 131 29.39 -8.94 -14.90
N GLY A 132 29.19 -7.74 -14.33
CA GLY A 132 28.56 -6.61 -15.01
C GLY A 132 27.04 -6.54 -14.90
N VAL A 133 26.38 -7.54 -14.33
CA VAL A 133 24.94 -7.53 -14.02
C VAL A 133 24.75 -7.51 -12.50
N PHE A 134 23.86 -6.64 -12.02
CA PHE A 134 23.49 -6.57 -10.61
C PHE A 134 22.04 -6.97 -10.41
N ALA A 135 21.82 -8.23 -10.03
CA ALA A 135 20.54 -8.76 -9.61
C ALA A 135 20.24 -8.37 -8.16
N ARG A 136 19.02 -7.86 -7.94
CA ARG A 136 18.49 -7.51 -6.62
C ARG A 136 17.01 -7.86 -6.56
N ARG A 137 16.53 -8.24 -5.38
CA ARG A 137 15.10 -8.51 -5.17
C ARG A 137 14.28 -7.27 -5.49
N ALA A 138 13.15 -7.43 -6.18
CA ALA A 138 12.25 -6.33 -6.54
C ALA A 138 11.85 -5.47 -5.32
N ALA A 139 11.58 -6.09 -4.17
CA ALA A 139 11.25 -5.39 -2.93
C ALA A 139 12.37 -4.49 -2.39
N GLY A 140 13.64 -4.83 -2.61
CA GLY A 140 14.79 -4.02 -2.21
C GLY A 140 15.24 -3.02 -3.31
N ALA A 141 14.94 -3.34 -4.56
CA ALA A 141 15.30 -2.53 -5.72
C ALA A 141 14.61 -1.17 -5.73
N ALA A 142 13.41 -1.11 -5.16
CA ALA A 142 12.55 0.04 -5.29
C ALA A 142 12.97 1.23 -4.40
N GLY A 143 14.02 1.12 -3.58
CA GLY A 143 14.48 2.19 -2.67
C GLY A 143 13.48 2.53 -1.54
N MET A 144 12.21 2.13 -1.69
CA MET A 144 11.12 2.25 -0.73
C MET A 144 11.47 1.64 0.63
N GLY A 145 12.18 0.50 0.66
CA GLY A 145 12.31 -0.30 1.88
C GLY A 145 12.88 0.45 3.09
N SER A 146 13.86 1.34 2.92
CA SER A 146 14.54 1.96 4.07
C SER A 146 13.73 3.09 4.71
N ILE A 147 13.18 4.02 3.93
CA ILE A 147 12.40 5.16 4.44
C ILE A 147 11.12 4.67 5.14
N PHE A 148 10.42 3.72 4.52
CA PHE A 148 9.18 3.19 5.08
C PHE A 148 9.40 2.34 6.33
N VAL A 149 10.52 1.62 6.45
CA VAL A 149 10.86 0.90 7.70
C VAL A 149 11.13 1.87 8.85
N VAL A 150 11.79 3.00 8.59
CA VAL A 150 12.00 4.04 9.62
C VAL A 150 10.65 4.61 10.05
N LEU A 151 9.79 4.96 9.09
CA LEU A 151 8.45 5.48 9.35
C LEU A 151 7.60 4.47 10.15
N GLU A 152 7.66 3.18 9.81
CA GLU A 152 6.97 2.11 10.53
C GLU A 152 7.42 2.04 11.99
N ARG A 153 8.74 2.11 12.26
CA ARG A 153 9.28 2.12 13.63
C ARG A 153 8.81 3.35 14.43
N PHE A 154 8.77 4.52 13.81
CA PHE A 154 8.24 5.73 14.45
C PHE A 154 6.76 5.56 14.83
N HIS A 155 5.94 4.98 13.94
CA HIS A 155 4.53 4.70 14.25
C HIS A 155 4.39 3.72 15.42
N TYR A 156 5.19 2.65 15.46
CA TYR A 156 5.19 1.73 16.61
C TYR A 156 5.59 2.41 17.92
N ALA A 157 6.59 3.30 17.89
CA ALA A 157 7.01 4.04 19.08
C ALA A 157 5.90 4.95 19.60
N ILE A 158 5.24 5.71 18.71
CA ILE A 158 4.10 6.56 19.07
C ILE A 158 2.97 5.70 19.64
N ALA A 159 2.62 4.60 18.98
CA ALA A 159 1.58 3.69 19.47
C ALA A 159 1.91 3.14 20.86
N ALA A 160 3.15 2.72 21.11
CA ALA A 160 3.59 2.22 22.41
C ALA A 160 3.46 3.30 23.51
N VAL A 161 3.89 4.53 23.23
CA VAL A 161 3.76 5.66 24.17
C VAL A 161 2.28 5.98 24.43
N THR A 162 1.44 6.02 23.40
CA THR A 162 0.00 6.27 23.55
C THR A 162 -0.68 5.18 24.37
N ILE A 163 -0.35 3.90 24.15
CA ILE A 163 -0.87 2.78 24.93
C ILE A 163 -0.42 2.89 26.40
N ALA A 164 0.84 3.23 26.66
CA ALA A 164 1.35 3.42 28.01
C ALA A 164 0.62 4.57 28.74
N ALA A 165 0.47 5.72 28.07
CA ALA A 165 -0.26 6.86 28.62
C ALA A 165 -1.74 6.54 28.90
N ALA A 166 -2.41 5.88 27.95
CA ALA A 166 -3.79 5.44 28.10
C ALA A 166 -3.96 4.44 29.26
N THR A 167 -2.98 3.54 29.44
CA THR A 167 -2.98 2.57 30.55
C THR A 167 -2.87 3.27 31.90
N VAL A 168 -1.95 4.24 32.04
CA VAL A 168 -1.80 5.02 33.28
C VAL A 168 -3.07 5.81 33.57
N PHE A 169 -3.65 6.43 32.55
CA PHE A 169 -4.91 7.16 32.69
C PHE A 169 -6.07 6.25 33.11
N LEU A 170 -6.20 5.07 32.50
CA LEU A 170 -7.21 4.07 32.85
C LEU A 170 -6.98 3.54 34.28
N LEU A 171 -5.74 3.33 34.70
CA LEU A 171 -5.41 2.97 36.08
C LEU A 171 -5.83 4.07 37.07
N ALA A 172 -5.55 5.34 36.76
CA ALA A 172 -5.95 6.47 37.60
C ALA A 172 -7.48 6.56 37.73
N LEU A 173 -8.20 6.44 36.61
CA LEU A 173 -9.66 6.47 36.59
C LEU A 173 -10.27 5.30 37.37
N THR A 174 -9.73 4.10 37.20
CA THR A 174 -10.22 2.91 37.92
C THR A 174 -9.93 2.99 39.42
N ILE A 175 -8.79 3.56 39.84
CA ILE A 175 -8.53 3.83 41.26
C ILE A 175 -9.58 4.80 41.83
N MET A 176 -9.90 5.87 41.11
CA MET A 176 -10.92 6.83 41.53
C MET A 176 -12.31 6.18 41.66
N LEU A 177 -12.75 5.42 40.65
CA LEU A 177 -14.04 4.71 40.65
C LEU A 177 -14.13 3.67 41.77
N VAL A 178 -13.04 2.93 42.01
CA VAL A 178 -12.95 1.97 43.11
C VAL A 178 -13.07 2.68 44.45
N ASP A 179 -12.50 3.90 44.57
CA ASP A 179 -12.54 4.70 45.78
C ASP A 179 -13.95 5.19 46.13
N GLU A 180 -14.72 5.62 45.13
CA GLU A 180 -16.13 5.97 45.29
C GLU A 180 -16.98 4.77 45.74
N ARG A 181 -16.71 3.58 45.23
CA ARG A 181 -17.46 2.35 45.56
C ARG A 181 -17.02 1.67 46.86
N ARG A 182 -16.03 2.23 47.58
CA ARG A 182 -15.45 1.62 48.80
C ARG A 182 -16.45 1.32 49.90
N GLU A 183 -17.40 2.23 50.10
CA GLU A 183 -18.38 2.13 51.18
C GLU A 183 -19.37 0.98 50.91
N THR A 184 -19.91 0.92 49.70
CA THR A 184 -20.77 -0.17 49.23
C THR A 184 -20.08 -1.53 49.34
N VAL A 185 -18.80 -1.61 48.94
CA VAL A 185 -17.98 -2.83 49.09
C VAL A 185 -17.76 -3.18 50.57
N GLY A 186 -17.70 -2.20 51.47
CA GLY A 186 -17.64 -2.40 52.91
C GLY A 186 -18.92 -3.06 53.45
N VAL A 187 -20.09 -2.54 53.07
CA VAL A 187 -21.40 -3.07 53.46
C VAL A 187 -21.60 -4.50 52.95
N LEU A 188 -21.27 -4.77 51.68
CA LEU A 188 -21.37 -6.12 51.10
C LEU A 188 -20.50 -7.14 51.84
N ARG A 189 -19.31 -6.74 52.31
CA ARG A 189 -18.44 -7.60 53.12
C ARG A 189 -19.00 -7.87 54.51
N LEU A 190 -19.72 -6.93 55.12
CA LEU A 190 -20.36 -7.13 56.43
C LEU A 190 -21.53 -8.12 56.37
N ILE A 191 -22.22 -8.19 55.24
CA ILE A 191 -23.30 -9.16 54.97
C ILE A 191 -22.72 -10.56 54.64
N GLY A 192 -21.38 -10.70 54.58
CA GLY A 192 -20.70 -11.98 54.43
C GLY A 192 -20.28 -12.34 52.99
N LEU A 193 -20.35 -11.40 52.02
CA LEU A 193 -19.84 -11.70 50.67
C LEU A 193 -18.32 -11.87 50.68
N PRO A 194 -17.79 -12.95 50.05
CA PRO A 194 -16.36 -13.17 49.95
C PRO A 194 -15.70 -12.16 49.00
N ALA A 195 -14.50 -11.69 49.34
CA ALA A 195 -13.74 -10.73 48.53
C ALA A 195 -13.51 -11.18 47.08
N ARG A 196 -13.46 -12.50 46.84
CA ARG A 196 -13.35 -13.09 45.51
C ARG A 196 -14.54 -12.75 44.60
N ARG A 197 -15.78 -12.74 45.12
CA ARG A 197 -16.96 -12.39 44.31
C ARG A 197 -16.92 -10.91 43.91
N ILE A 198 -16.48 -10.04 44.81
CA ILE A 198 -16.32 -8.61 44.54
C ILE A 198 -15.24 -8.39 43.47
N LEU A 199 -14.09 -9.09 43.57
CA LEU A 199 -13.02 -8.99 42.59
C LEU A 199 -13.43 -9.50 41.20
N VAL A 200 -14.19 -10.59 41.13
CA VAL A 200 -14.73 -11.13 39.87
C VAL A 200 -15.73 -10.15 39.24
N GLN A 201 -16.60 -9.54 40.04
CA GLN A 201 -17.55 -8.55 39.55
C GLN A 201 -16.83 -7.34 38.92
N VAL A 202 -15.81 -6.79 39.60
CA VAL A 202 -15.03 -5.65 39.07
C VAL A 202 -14.21 -6.06 37.85
N LEU A 203 -13.65 -7.28 37.83
CA LEU A 203 -12.97 -7.81 36.65
C LEU A 203 -13.91 -7.91 35.44
N LEU A 204 -15.14 -8.38 35.62
CA LEU A 204 -16.13 -8.49 34.54
C LEU A 204 -16.56 -7.10 34.03
N GLU A 205 -16.76 -6.13 34.93
CA GLU A 205 -17.01 -4.73 34.55
C GLU A 205 -15.85 -4.15 33.74
N GLY A 206 -14.61 -4.38 34.21
CA GLY A 206 -13.39 -3.97 33.50
C GLY A 206 -13.23 -4.62 32.13
N LEU A 207 -13.50 -5.92 32.04
CA LEU A 207 -13.45 -6.67 30.78
C LEU A 207 -14.49 -6.16 29.78
N PHE A 208 -15.70 -5.87 30.25
CA PHE A 208 -16.76 -5.31 29.41
C PHE A 208 -16.39 -3.92 28.88
N ILE A 209 -15.89 -3.03 29.74
CA ILE A 209 -15.43 -1.69 29.35
C ILE A 209 -14.27 -1.79 28.35
N ALA A 210 -13.30 -2.67 28.59
CA ALA A 210 -12.15 -2.86 27.70
C ALA A 210 -12.56 -3.43 26.34
N ALA A 211 -13.48 -4.41 26.32
CA ALA A 211 -14.01 -4.98 25.08
C ALA A 211 -14.82 -3.94 24.29
N ALA A 212 -15.70 -3.18 24.95
CA ALA A 212 -16.47 -2.11 24.32
C ALA A 212 -15.56 -1.01 23.76
N GLY A 213 -14.55 -0.59 24.51
CA GLY A 213 -13.55 0.38 24.07
C GLY A 213 -12.73 -0.12 22.87
N ALA A 214 -12.33 -1.40 22.87
CA ALA A 214 -11.61 -2.01 21.76
C ALA A 214 -12.46 -2.09 20.48
N LEU A 215 -13.73 -2.49 20.60
CA LEU A 215 -14.67 -2.51 19.48
C LEU A 215 -14.92 -1.10 18.93
N PHE A 216 -15.12 -0.13 19.82
CA PHE A 216 -15.28 1.27 19.44
C PHE A 216 -14.05 1.83 18.74
N GLY A 217 -12.85 1.55 19.28
CA GLY A 217 -11.58 1.95 18.67
C GLY A 217 -11.38 1.34 17.28
N LEU A 218 -11.78 0.08 17.09
CA LEU A 218 -11.71 -0.58 15.78
C LEU A 218 -12.69 0.05 14.78
N ALA A 219 -13.92 0.37 15.21
CA ALA A 219 -14.88 1.07 14.38
C ALA A 219 -14.37 2.46 13.96
N LEU A 220 -13.78 3.20 14.91
CA LEU A 220 -13.18 4.50 14.65
C LEU A 220 -11.99 4.38 13.68
N ALA A 221 -11.15 3.36 13.83
CA ALA A 221 -10.03 3.10 12.93
C ALA A 221 -10.50 2.78 11.50
N ALA A 222 -11.55 1.98 11.33
CA ALA A 222 -12.14 1.68 10.03
C ALA A 222 -12.78 2.93 9.38
N ALA A 223 -13.47 3.76 10.17
CA ALA A 223 -14.01 5.03 9.70
C ALA A 223 -12.90 6.00 9.26
N ALA A 224 -11.83 6.10 10.05
CA ALA A 224 -10.66 6.92 9.73
C ALA A 224 -9.93 6.41 8.47
N GLU A 225 -9.77 5.09 8.32
CA GLU A 225 -9.22 4.48 7.09
C GLU A 225 -10.03 4.91 5.87
N GLY A 226 -11.36 4.76 5.92
CA GLY A 226 -12.24 5.14 4.82
C GLY A 226 -12.17 6.64 4.48
N LEU A 227 -12.20 7.50 5.51
CA LEU A 227 -12.16 8.95 5.34
C LEU A 227 -10.83 9.42 4.76
N ILE A 228 -9.71 8.98 5.33
CA ILE A 228 -8.37 9.39 4.91
C ILE A 228 -8.11 8.90 3.48
N ASN A 229 -8.36 7.62 3.19
CA ASN A 229 -8.13 7.09 1.86
C ASN A 229 -8.98 7.80 0.81
N ARG A 230 -10.28 8.03 1.06
CA ARG A 230 -11.14 8.77 0.13
C ARG A 230 -10.67 10.20 -0.10
N PHE A 231 -10.27 10.91 0.96
CA PHE A 231 -9.77 12.27 0.84
C PHE A 231 -8.53 12.33 -0.05
N PHE A 232 -7.55 11.45 0.16
CA PHE A 232 -6.32 11.44 -0.64
C PHE A 232 -6.55 10.94 -2.08
N GLN A 233 -7.38 9.93 -2.28
CA GLN A 233 -7.72 9.42 -3.61
C GLN A 233 -8.43 10.50 -4.44
N TRP A 234 -9.37 11.23 -3.82
CA TRP A 234 -10.04 12.35 -4.46
C TRP A 234 -9.08 13.52 -4.75
N ARG A 235 -8.20 13.87 -3.79
CA ARG A 235 -7.32 15.04 -3.92
C ARG A 235 -6.15 14.84 -4.89
N TYR A 236 -5.65 13.61 -5.03
CA TYR A 236 -4.45 13.29 -5.81
C TYR A 236 -4.71 12.36 -7.01
N ASP A 237 -5.96 11.97 -7.26
CA ASP A 237 -6.36 11.09 -8.36
C ASP A 237 -5.46 9.83 -8.49
N THR A 238 -5.27 9.17 -7.34
CA THR A 238 -4.36 8.04 -7.20
C THR A 238 -5.11 6.83 -6.68
N ALA A 239 -4.75 5.64 -7.15
CA ALA A 239 -5.22 4.37 -6.60
C ALA A 239 -4.50 3.96 -5.30
N LEU A 240 -3.66 4.82 -4.73
CA LEU A 240 -2.89 4.51 -3.53
C LEU A 240 -3.79 4.41 -2.30
N VAL A 241 -3.57 3.36 -1.50
CA VAL A 241 -4.19 3.17 -0.18
C VAL A 241 -3.16 3.53 0.88
N PHE A 242 -3.42 4.60 1.64
CA PHE A 242 -2.48 5.17 2.60
C PHE A 242 -2.58 4.50 3.96
N VAL A 243 -3.82 4.30 4.42
CA VAL A 243 -4.12 3.68 5.70
C VAL A 243 -4.77 2.35 5.40
N ARG A 244 -4.31 1.30 6.06
CA ARG A 244 -4.92 -0.02 5.98
C ARG A 244 -4.92 -0.68 7.34
N VAL A 245 -6.09 -0.84 7.92
CA VAL A 245 -6.28 -1.59 9.15
C VAL A 245 -6.31 -3.07 8.79
N THR A 246 -5.16 -3.73 8.89
CA THR A 246 -5.09 -5.17 8.62
C THR A 246 -5.73 -5.97 9.77
N PRO A 247 -6.34 -7.14 9.48
CA PRO A 247 -6.92 -8.00 10.52
C PRO A 247 -5.91 -8.38 11.61
N ARG A 248 -4.62 -8.52 11.23
CA ARG A 248 -3.53 -8.79 12.16
C ARG A 248 -3.30 -7.65 13.15
N VAL A 249 -3.27 -6.41 12.67
CA VAL A 249 -3.11 -5.23 13.53
C VAL A 249 -4.33 -5.06 14.41
N ALA A 250 -5.54 -5.20 13.87
CA ALA A 250 -6.78 -5.15 14.63
C ALA A 250 -6.80 -6.20 15.77
N ALA A 251 -6.45 -7.44 15.45
CA ALA A 251 -6.36 -8.52 16.44
C ALA A 251 -5.31 -8.22 17.52
N LEU A 252 -4.14 -7.69 17.13
CA LEU A 252 -3.08 -7.31 18.06
C LEU A 252 -3.51 -6.15 18.97
N SER A 253 -4.20 -5.14 18.44
CA SER A 253 -4.76 -4.03 19.23
C SER A 253 -5.75 -4.53 20.27
N VAL A 254 -6.67 -5.43 19.89
CA VAL A 254 -7.62 -6.05 20.83
C VAL A 254 -6.89 -6.91 21.88
N ALA A 255 -5.93 -7.73 21.43
CA ALA A 255 -5.13 -8.60 22.30
C ALA A 255 -4.26 -7.84 23.30
N ILE A 256 -3.93 -6.56 23.03
CA ILE A 256 -3.21 -5.70 23.97
C ILE A 256 -4.19 -4.92 24.86
N ALA A 257 -5.23 -4.33 24.28
CA ALA A 257 -6.18 -3.47 24.99
C ALA A 257 -6.97 -4.22 26.08
N VAL A 258 -7.46 -5.42 25.76
CA VAL A 258 -8.30 -6.19 26.69
C VAL A 258 -7.53 -6.62 27.94
N PRO A 259 -6.34 -7.26 27.84
CA PRO A 259 -5.55 -7.59 29.02
C PRO A 259 -5.10 -6.36 29.81
N LEU A 260 -4.72 -5.26 29.15
CA LEU A 260 -4.33 -4.04 29.86
C LEU A 260 -5.48 -3.48 30.70
N GLY A 261 -6.69 -3.43 30.15
CA GLY A 261 -7.88 -3.01 30.89
C GLY A 261 -8.21 -3.93 32.08
N ALA A 262 -8.11 -5.25 31.87
CA ALA A 262 -8.31 -6.24 32.93
C ALA A 262 -7.24 -6.13 34.04
N VAL A 263 -5.97 -5.97 33.66
CA VAL A 263 -4.86 -5.84 34.62
C VAL A 263 -5.01 -4.55 35.44
N ALA A 264 -5.33 -3.42 34.79
CA ALA A 264 -5.51 -2.15 35.50
C ALA A 264 -6.66 -2.21 36.53
N THR A 265 -7.79 -2.81 36.16
CA THR A 265 -8.94 -2.96 37.06
C THR A 265 -8.66 -3.90 38.23
N VAL A 266 -7.98 -5.02 37.99
CA VAL A 266 -7.56 -5.95 39.05
C VAL A 266 -6.52 -5.30 39.97
N ALA A 267 -5.54 -4.60 39.40
CA ALA A 267 -4.49 -3.93 40.16
C ALA A 267 -5.07 -2.86 41.10
N ALA A 268 -5.98 -2.02 40.60
CA ALA A 268 -6.68 -1.01 41.40
C ALA A 268 -7.49 -1.65 42.55
N SER A 269 -8.25 -2.71 42.24
CA SER A 269 -9.06 -3.44 43.22
C SER A 269 -8.22 -4.13 44.29
N TRP A 270 -7.10 -4.73 43.91
CA TRP A 270 -6.19 -5.41 44.84
C TRP A 270 -5.46 -4.42 45.75
N ALA A 271 -5.01 -3.29 45.21
CA ALA A 271 -4.39 -2.22 45.98
C ALA A 271 -5.32 -1.71 47.10
N LEU A 272 -6.63 -1.65 46.83
CA LEU A 272 -7.63 -1.30 47.83
C LEU A 272 -7.71 -2.32 48.97
N LEU A 273 -7.81 -3.62 48.63
CA LEU A 273 -7.98 -4.69 49.61
C LEU A 273 -6.78 -4.78 50.57
N ARG A 274 -5.55 -4.60 50.05
CA ARG A 274 -4.33 -4.61 50.89
C ARG A 274 -4.25 -3.46 51.88
N ARG A 275 -4.70 -2.25 51.51
CA ARG A 275 -4.67 -1.08 52.41
C ARG A 275 -5.54 -1.26 53.66
N ARG A 276 -6.60 -2.08 53.60
CA ARG A 276 -7.44 -2.41 54.78
C ARG A 276 -6.75 -3.35 55.76
N ALA A 277 -6.04 -4.38 55.28
CA ALA A 277 -5.35 -5.33 56.16
C ALA A 277 -4.29 -4.64 57.04
N LEU A 278 -3.56 -3.68 56.48
CA LEU A 278 -2.51 -2.94 57.19
C LEU A 278 -3.07 -1.92 58.20
N ARG A 279 -4.27 -1.35 57.97
CA ARG A 279 -4.90 -0.42 58.92
C ARG A 279 -5.58 -1.14 60.10
N LEU A 280 -6.09 -2.36 59.88
CA LEU A 280 -6.64 -3.20 60.95
C LEU A 280 -5.55 -3.78 61.87
N ALA A 281 -4.34 -4.01 61.37
CA ALA A 281 -3.20 -4.48 62.17
C ALA A 281 -2.47 -3.37 62.96
N ARG A 282 -2.87 -2.10 62.80
CA ARG A 282 -2.28 -0.93 63.48
C ARG A 282 -3.16 -0.36 64.60
N ARG A 283 -4.25 -1.04 64.95
CA ARG A 283 -5.08 -0.78 66.14
C ARG A 283 -5.01 -1.99 67.05
#